data_AF-R1FKT0-F1
#
_entry.id   AF-R1FKT0-F1
#
_cell.length_a   1.000
_cell.length_b   1.000
_cell.length_c   1.000
_cell.angle_alpha   90.00
_cell.angle_beta   90.00
_cell.angle_gamma   90.00
#
_symmetry.space_group_name_H-M   'P 1'
#
loop_
_entity.id
_entity.type
_entity.pdbx_description
1 polymer ?
#
loop_
_entity_poly.entity_id
_entity_poly.type
_entity_poly.pdbx_seq_one_letter_code
_entity_poly.pdbx_strand_id
1 'polypeptide(L)'
;MASVQAGHRDYWNYVDALNMAMPSFARMSLIDHDPSYLDAMQKLFSTTEHKLYNEFTGLWYRDARFKGSGVFWSRGNGWALAALTKVLQVLPADDPRRPEYLRVFKKMAATLAVVQRRDGFWNSDLLNPRDHGGPETSGTAFFAFGLGWGINTGILDAARYRPVVDKAWTALSTKALQADGKVGYVQPVGDRPATAKATDTAAYGVGAFLLAGQQVAKLQGCSAE
;
A
#
# COMPACT_ATOMS: atom_id res chain seq x y z
N MET A 1 15.38 -3.57 19.25
CA MET A 1 14.45 -4.32 20.13
C MET A 1 14.38 -3.74 21.54
N ALA A 2 15.52 -3.57 22.21
CA ALA A 2 15.61 -2.99 23.56
C ALA A 2 14.83 -1.66 23.72
N SER A 3 14.88 -0.76 22.72
CA SER A 3 14.13 0.50 22.79
C SER A 3 12.59 0.32 22.83
N VAL A 4 12.05 -0.61 22.04
CA VAL A 4 10.61 -0.92 22.03
C VAL A 4 10.19 -1.63 23.32
N GLN A 5 11.07 -2.48 23.86
CA GLN A 5 10.89 -3.10 25.18
C GLN A 5 10.92 -2.05 26.30
N ALA A 6 11.75 -1.02 26.19
CA ALA A 6 11.81 0.14 27.08
C ALA A 6 10.61 1.10 26.93
N GLY A 7 9.63 0.79 26.08
CA GLY A 7 8.39 1.55 25.94
C GLY A 7 8.38 2.60 24.84
N HIS A 8 9.47 2.77 24.10
CA HIS A 8 9.52 3.69 22.96
C HIS A 8 8.78 3.07 21.76
N ARG A 9 7.50 3.44 21.60
CA ARG A 9 6.59 2.84 20.60
C ARG A 9 6.12 3.82 19.51
N ASP A 10 6.57 5.08 19.57
CA ASP A 10 6.11 6.13 18.65
C ASP A 10 7.06 6.41 17.47
N TYR A 11 7.90 5.44 17.12
CA TYR A 11 8.84 5.59 16.01
C TYR A 11 8.16 5.65 14.65
N TRP A 12 7.00 5.02 14.49
CA TRP A 12 6.23 4.98 13.25
C TRP A 12 5.05 5.95 13.35
N ASN A 13 5.36 7.25 13.45
CA ASN A 13 4.39 8.32 13.64
C ASN A 13 3.82 8.90 12.32
N TYR A 14 4.18 8.32 11.18
CA TYR A 14 3.58 8.57 9.87
C TYR A 14 3.39 7.25 9.11
N VAL A 15 2.35 7.18 8.27
CA VAL A 15 1.91 5.93 7.60
C VAL A 15 2.99 5.32 6.70
N ASP A 16 3.82 6.14 6.05
CA ASP A 16 4.85 5.67 5.13
C ASP A 16 5.87 4.76 5.84
N ALA A 17 6.11 4.98 7.14
CA ALA A 17 7.02 4.20 7.97
C ALA A 17 6.65 2.70 8.00
N LEU A 18 5.37 2.37 7.80
CA LEU A 18 4.91 0.98 7.75
C LEU A 18 5.64 0.20 6.64
N ASN A 19 5.74 0.75 5.43
CA ASN A 19 6.45 0.06 4.34
C ASN A 19 7.97 0.13 4.50
N MET A 20 8.51 1.18 5.12
CA MET A 20 9.94 1.33 5.30
C MET A 20 10.50 0.33 6.33
N ALA A 21 9.70 -0.06 7.31
CA ALA A 21 10.18 -0.89 8.42
C ALA A 21 9.51 -2.26 8.52
N MET A 22 8.18 -2.38 8.45
CA MET A 22 7.49 -3.65 8.76
C MET A 22 8.01 -4.83 7.92
N PRO A 23 8.19 -4.73 6.58
CA PRO A 23 8.68 -5.85 5.79
C PRO A 23 10.08 -6.31 6.21
N SER A 24 10.93 -5.38 6.64
CA SER A 24 12.29 -5.68 7.12
C SER A 24 12.24 -6.41 8.46
N PHE A 25 11.41 -5.95 9.41
CA PHE A 25 11.25 -6.64 10.70
C PHE A 25 10.73 -8.07 10.53
N ALA A 26 9.73 -8.27 9.67
CA ALA A 26 9.18 -9.59 9.40
C ALA A 26 10.23 -10.54 8.77
N ARG A 27 11.01 -10.07 7.80
CA ARG A 27 12.05 -10.88 7.15
C ARG A 27 13.22 -11.18 8.08
N MET A 28 13.71 -10.19 8.82
CA MET A 28 14.82 -10.39 9.77
C MET A 28 14.46 -11.41 10.85
N SER A 29 13.22 -11.37 11.36
CA SER A 29 12.76 -12.38 12.33
C SER A 29 12.89 -13.81 11.82
N LEU A 30 12.59 -14.03 10.54
CA LEU A 30 12.63 -15.36 9.92
C LEU A 30 14.06 -15.78 9.55
N ILE A 31 14.90 -14.84 9.11
CA ILE A 31 16.30 -15.10 8.75
C ILE A 31 17.13 -15.40 10.00
N ASP A 32 16.95 -14.61 11.07
CA ASP A 32 17.72 -14.72 12.30
C ASP A 32 17.10 -15.75 13.27
N HIS A 33 15.91 -16.28 12.96
CA HIS A 33 15.10 -17.10 13.85
C HIS A 33 14.81 -16.44 15.22
N ASP A 34 14.73 -15.11 15.25
CA ASP A 34 14.45 -14.33 16.45
C ASP A 34 13.02 -13.76 16.40
N PRO A 35 12.08 -14.30 17.20
CA PRO A 35 10.70 -13.81 17.23
C PRO A 35 10.59 -12.40 17.82
N SER A 36 11.63 -11.90 18.49
CA SER A 36 11.60 -10.60 19.11
C SER A 36 11.24 -9.53 18.06
N TYR A 37 11.86 -9.54 16.87
CA TYR A 37 11.58 -8.57 15.80
C TYR A 37 10.09 -8.47 15.47
N LEU A 38 9.40 -9.60 15.36
CA LEU A 38 7.97 -9.62 15.12
C LEU A 38 7.16 -9.04 16.29
N ASP A 39 7.58 -9.27 17.53
CA ASP A 39 6.96 -8.65 18.71
C ASP A 39 7.11 -7.13 18.73
N ALA A 40 8.27 -6.57 18.34
CA ALA A 40 8.38 -5.12 18.21
C ALA A 40 7.58 -4.58 17.05
N MET A 41 7.60 -5.27 15.90
CA MET A 41 6.80 -4.88 14.74
C MET A 41 5.34 -4.76 15.13
N GLN A 42 4.80 -5.75 15.85
CA GLN A 42 3.42 -5.73 16.35
C GLN A 42 3.15 -4.53 17.26
N LYS A 43 4.01 -4.30 18.27
CA LYS A 43 3.84 -3.18 19.21
C LYS A 43 3.86 -1.82 18.51
N LEU A 44 4.75 -1.65 17.53
CA LEU A 44 4.85 -0.43 16.73
C LEU A 44 3.64 -0.29 15.81
N PHE A 45 3.25 -1.36 15.11
CA PHE A 45 2.08 -1.39 14.24
C PHE A 45 0.80 -1.00 14.98
N SER A 46 0.47 -1.65 16.11
CA SER A 46 -0.74 -1.33 16.87
C SER A 46 -0.73 0.10 17.42
N THR A 47 0.45 0.65 17.73
CA THR A 47 0.56 2.06 18.15
C THR A 47 0.26 3.00 16.97
N THR A 48 0.81 2.73 15.79
CA THR A 48 0.53 3.50 14.57
C THR A 48 -0.93 3.37 14.14
N GLU A 49 -1.49 2.17 14.18
CA GLU A 49 -2.89 1.88 13.86
C GLU A 49 -3.83 2.70 14.75
N HIS A 50 -3.67 2.62 16.07
CA HIS A 50 -4.47 3.39 17.02
C HIS A 50 -4.41 4.92 16.75
N LYS A 51 -3.25 5.41 16.30
CA LYS A 51 -3.06 6.84 16.04
C LYS A 51 -3.63 7.27 14.71
N LEU A 52 -3.39 6.52 13.64
CA LEU A 52 -3.52 6.99 12.27
C LEU A 52 -4.55 6.23 11.42
N TYR A 53 -4.95 5.01 11.81
CA TYR A 53 -5.93 4.24 11.06
C TYR A 53 -7.35 4.68 11.42
N ASN A 54 -8.18 4.86 10.39
CA ASN A 54 -9.58 5.16 10.56
C ASN A 54 -10.40 3.89 10.30
N GLU A 55 -10.94 3.28 11.35
CA GLU A 55 -11.72 2.03 11.28
C GLU A 55 -12.99 2.14 10.43
N PHE A 56 -13.60 3.32 10.37
CA PHE A 56 -14.80 3.55 9.59
C PHE A 56 -14.49 3.46 8.10
N THR A 57 -13.53 4.26 7.64
CA THR A 57 -13.14 4.34 6.22
C THR A 57 -12.23 3.20 5.80
N GLY A 58 -11.51 2.57 6.71
CA GLY A 58 -10.47 1.59 6.36
C GLY A 58 -9.22 2.21 5.75
N LEU A 59 -8.97 3.51 5.98
CA LEU A 59 -7.83 4.24 5.41
C LEU A 59 -6.99 4.88 6.51
N TRP A 60 -5.76 5.22 6.15
CA TRP A 60 -4.76 5.78 7.04
C TRP A 60 -4.59 7.28 6.79
N TYR A 61 -4.62 8.06 7.87
CA TYR A 61 -4.08 9.43 7.84
C TYR A 61 -2.57 9.39 7.69
N ARG A 62 -1.99 10.38 7.00
CA ARG A 62 -0.53 10.44 6.80
C ARG A 62 0.21 10.51 8.13
N ASP A 63 -0.24 11.36 9.04
CA ASP A 63 0.28 11.56 10.39
C ASP A 63 -0.77 12.26 11.27
N ALA A 64 -0.42 12.55 12.53
CA ALA A 64 -1.32 13.16 13.51
C ALA A 64 -1.94 14.50 13.07
N ARG A 65 -1.26 15.30 12.24
CA ARG A 65 -1.77 16.60 11.72
C ARG A 65 -3.01 16.42 10.85
N PHE A 66 -3.17 15.25 10.23
CA PHE A 66 -4.30 14.94 9.35
C PHE A 66 -5.42 14.19 10.07
N LYS A 67 -5.24 13.80 11.34
CA LYS A 67 -6.24 13.02 12.08
C LYS A 67 -7.55 13.81 12.18
N GLY A 68 -8.64 13.20 11.70
CA GLY A 68 -9.95 13.84 11.67
C GLY A 68 -10.16 14.87 10.54
N SER A 69 -9.16 15.11 9.68
CA SER A 69 -9.29 16.06 8.57
C SER A 69 -10.15 15.56 7.40
N GLY A 70 -10.37 14.24 7.33
CA GLY A 70 -11.03 13.60 6.19
C GLY A 70 -10.12 13.42 4.96
N VAL A 71 -8.88 13.90 5.01
CA VAL A 71 -7.90 13.78 3.93
C VAL A 71 -7.14 12.46 4.03
N PHE A 72 -7.21 11.64 2.99
CA PHE A 72 -6.54 10.33 2.93
C PHE A 72 -5.65 10.25 1.70
N TRP A 73 -4.35 10.47 1.92
CA TRP A 73 -3.40 10.52 0.83
C TRP A 73 -3.17 9.15 0.17
N SER A 74 -3.30 9.12 -1.16
CA SER A 74 -3.17 7.93 -2.00
C SER A 74 -1.85 7.20 -1.78
N ARG A 75 -0.71 7.86 -1.99
CA ARG A 75 0.59 7.20 -1.82
C ARG A 75 0.83 6.75 -0.37
N GLY A 76 0.38 7.51 0.63
CA GLY A 76 0.49 7.11 2.03
C GLY A 76 -0.24 5.80 2.31
N ASN A 77 -1.47 5.67 1.81
CA ASN A 77 -2.24 4.43 1.88
C ASN A 77 -1.64 3.32 0.99
N GLY A 78 -1.02 3.68 -0.13
CA GLY A 78 -0.26 2.76 -0.97
C GLY A 78 0.90 2.11 -0.22
N TRP A 79 1.64 2.91 0.56
CA TRP A 79 2.68 2.39 1.45
C TRP A 79 2.12 1.42 2.49
N ALA A 80 1.05 1.78 3.20
CA ALA A 80 0.43 0.88 4.17
C ALA A 80 0.00 -0.46 3.55
N LEU A 81 -0.68 -0.43 2.39
CA LEU A 81 -1.13 -1.66 1.73
C LEU A 81 0.06 -2.50 1.26
N ALA A 82 1.09 -1.87 0.70
CA ALA A 82 2.31 -2.57 0.27
C ALA A 82 3.06 -3.19 1.45
N ALA A 83 3.09 -2.53 2.62
CA ALA A 83 3.68 -3.05 3.85
C ALA A 83 2.97 -4.33 4.29
N LEU A 84 1.63 -4.27 4.42
CA LEU A 84 0.79 -5.41 4.79
C LEU A 84 0.96 -6.58 3.81
N THR A 85 0.96 -6.28 2.51
CA THR A 85 1.19 -7.26 1.43
C THR A 85 2.52 -7.98 1.63
N LYS A 86 3.62 -7.23 1.80
CA LYS A 86 4.97 -7.80 1.96
C LYS A 86 5.14 -8.58 3.26
N VAL A 87 4.51 -8.15 4.35
CA VAL A 87 4.52 -8.87 5.63
C VAL A 87 3.74 -10.18 5.50
N LEU A 88 2.52 -10.13 4.96
CA LEU A 88 1.68 -11.32 4.81
C LEU A 88 2.24 -12.35 3.81
N GLN A 89 3.15 -11.93 2.92
CA GLN A 89 3.89 -12.83 2.02
C GLN A 89 4.92 -13.70 2.74
N VAL A 90 5.47 -13.23 3.86
CA VAL A 90 6.56 -13.93 4.56
C VAL A 90 6.11 -14.51 5.90
N LEU A 91 5.08 -13.93 6.51
CA LEU A 91 4.59 -14.36 7.82
C LEU A 91 4.05 -15.80 7.77
N PRO A 92 4.39 -16.67 8.75
CA PRO A 92 3.81 -18.01 8.85
C PRO A 92 2.28 -17.97 8.85
N ALA A 93 1.65 -18.98 8.24
CA ALA A 93 0.20 -19.01 8.07
C ALA A 93 -0.57 -19.08 9.40
N ASP A 94 0.05 -19.68 10.42
CA ASP A 94 -0.43 -19.87 11.79
C ASP A 94 0.04 -18.78 12.77
N ASP A 95 0.76 -17.76 12.28
CA ASP A 95 1.25 -16.67 13.13
C ASP A 95 0.06 -15.91 13.78
N PRO A 96 0.06 -15.73 15.12
CA PRO A 96 -1.08 -15.17 15.83
C PRO A 96 -1.35 -13.69 15.50
N ARG A 97 -0.39 -12.98 14.87
CA ARG A 97 -0.53 -11.57 14.46
C ARG A 97 -1.17 -11.45 13.08
N ARG A 98 -1.17 -12.52 12.29
CA ARG A 98 -1.69 -12.55 10.92
C ARG A 98 -3.15 -12.11 10.77
N PRO A 99 -4.09 -12.48 11.67
CA PRO A 99 -5.49 -12.05 11.56
C PRO A 99 -5.68 -10.53 11.57
N GLU A 100 -4.91 -9.80 12.39
CA GLU A 100 -4.98 -8.34 12.48
C GLU A 100 -4.54 -7.68 11.15
N TYR A 101 -3.41 -8.12 10.60
CA TYR A 101 -2.92 -7.61 9.32
C TYR A 101 -3.88 -7.91 8.17
N LEU A 102 -4.50 -9.10 8.16
CA LEU A 102 -5.53 -9.45 7.18
C LEU A 102 -6.79 -8.59 7.32
N ARG A 103 -7.22 -8.31 8.55
CA ARG A 103 -8.39 -7.45 8.82
C ARG A 103 -8.20 -6.07 8.21
N VAL A 104 -7.05 -5.44 8.48
CA VAL A 104 -6.69 -4.13 7.92
C VAL A 104 -6.56 -4.20 6.41
N PHE A 105 -5.81 -5.17 5.88
CA PHE A 105 -5.61 -5.35 4.44
C PHE A 105 -6.93 -5.49 3.68
N LYS A 106 -7.85 -6.34 4.17
CA LYS A 106 -9.16 -6.56 3.53
C LYS A 106 -10.06 -5.33 3.61
N LYS A 107 -10.04 -4.60 4.73
CA LYS A 107 -10.80 -3.36 4.91
C LYS A 107 -10.29 -2.26 3.97
N MET A 108 -8.98 -2.07 3.86
CA MET A 108 -8.36 -1.18 2.88
C MET A 108 -8.77 -1.57 1.45
N ALA A 109 -8.65 -2.86 1.10
CA ALA A 109 -8.99 -3.36 -0.23
C ALA A 109 -10.46 -3.06 -0.59
N ALA A 110 -11.38 -3.28 0.34
CA ALA A 110 -12.80 -2.98 0.14
C ALA A 110 -13.06 -1.51 -0.17
N THR A 111 -12.44 -0.59 0.58
CA THR A 111 -12.59 0.86 0.34
C THR A 111 -11.94 1.28 -0.97
N LEU A 112 -10.72 0.82 -1.24
CA LEU A 112 -10.00 1.15 -2.48
C LEU A 112 -10.77 0.71 -3.73
N ALA A 113 -11.41 -0.45 -3.70
CA ALA A 113 -12.27 -0.92 -4.79
C ALA A 113 -13.47 0.00 -5.06
N VAL A 114 -14.02 0.64 -4.02
CA VAL A 114 -15.18 1.55 -4.13
C VAL A 114 -14.75 2.92 -4.66
N VAL A 115 -13.60 3.43 -4.24
CA VAL A 115 -13.17 4.81 -4.54
C VAL A 115 -12.27 4.93 -5.77
N GLN A 116 -12.03 3.82 -6.49
CA GLN A 116 -11.30 3.87 -7.77
C GLN A 116 -12.05 4.74 -8.78
N ARG A 117 -11.32 5.62 -9.47
CA ARG A 117 -11.87 6.45 -10.54
C ARG A 117 -12.26 5.60 -11.75
N ARG A 118 -13.07 6.19 -12.62
CA ARG A 118 -13.47 5.55 -13.89
C ARG A 118 -12.31 5.33 -14.86
N ASP A 119 -11.27 6.16 -14.79
CA ASP A 119 -10.07 6.05 -15.62
C ASP A 119 -9.00 5.10 -15.04
N GLY A 120 -9.31 4.37 -13.96
CA GLY A 120 -8.46 3.34 -13.37
C GLY A 120 -7.47 3.82 -12.32
N PHE A 121 -7.22 5.12 -12.25
CA PHE A 121 -6.39 5.73 -11.20
C PHE A 121 -7.18 5.89 -9.89
N TRP A 122 -6.46 6.24 -8.83
CA TRP A 122 -7.01 6.83 -7.62
C TRP A 122 -6.65 8.31 -7.55
N ASN A 123 -7.51 9.11 -6.92
CA ASN A 123 -7.21 10.52 -6.63
C ASN A 123 -6.07 10.62 -5.62
N SER A 124 -5.32 11.73 -5.66
CA SER A 124 -4.25 11.97 -4.68
C SER A 124 -4.81 12.05 -3.24
N ASP A 125 -5.99 12.64 -3.05
CA ASP A 125 -6.86 12.46 -1.89
C ASP A 125 -7.98 11.45 -2.21
N LEU A 126 -7.92 10.28 -1.59
CA LEU A 126 -8.73 9.11 -1.94
C LEU A 126 -10.23 9.34 -1.80
N LEU A 127 -10.66 10.16 -0.84
CA LEU A 127 -12.08 10.36 -0.53
C LEU A 127 -12.65 11.67 -1.08
N ASN A 128 -11.83 12.49 -1.72
CA ASN A 128 -12.29 13.73 -2.34
C ASN A 128 -12.45 13.52 -3.86
N PRO A 129 -13.68 13.35 -4.38
CA PRO A 129 -13.92 13.11 -5.80
C PRO A 129 -13.61 14.33 -6.69
N ARG A 130 -13.45 15.51 -6.09
CA ARG A 130 -13.07 16.76 -6.78
C ARG A 130 -11.57 17.06 -6.66
N ASP A 131 -10.81 16.19 -6.00
CA ASP A 131 -9.39 16.40 -5.76
C ASP A 131 -8.54 16.22 -7.01
N HIS A 132 -7.49 17.06 -7.10
CA HIS A 132 -6.31 16.92 -7.96
C HIS A 132 -6.53 16.03 -9.20
N GLY A 133 -7.44 16.46 -10.10
CA GLY A 133 -8.10 15.61 -11.11
C GLY A 133 -7.23 14.91 -12.16
N GLY A 134 -5.91 15.01 -12.06
CA GLY A 134 -4.97 14.25 -12.88
C GLY A 134 -4.71 12.84 -12.35
N PRO A 135 -4.04 11.99 -13.15
CA PRO A 135 -3.53 10.70 -12.68
C PRO A 135 -2.51 10.85 -11.54
N GLU A 136 -2.49 9.88 -10.63
CA GLU A 136 -1.43 9.70 -9.63
C GLU A 136 -0.96 8.23 -9.67
N THR A 137 0.26 8.00 -10.14
CA THR A 137 0.76 6.67 -10.50
C THR A 137 1.22 5.85 -9.31
N SER A 138 1.88 6.46 -8.32
CA SER A 138 2.55 5.70 -7.28
C SER A 138 1.58 5.00 -6.32
N GLY A 139 0.54 5.68 -5.85
CA GLY A 139 -0.50 5.04 -5.06
C GLY A 139 -1.28 4.01 -5.88
N THR A 140 -1.70 4.38 -7.10
CA THR A 140 -2.38 3.45 -8.04
C THR A 140 -1.60 2.15 -8.25
N ALA A 141 -0.28 2.23 -8.44
CA ALA A 141 0.58 1.06 -8.60
C ALA A 141 0.69 0.22 -7.31
N PHE A 142 0.83 0.84 -6.13
CA PHE A 142 0.80 0.09 -4.87
C PHE A 142 -0.56 -0.60 -4.61
N PHE A 143 -1.66 0.03 -4.99
CA PHE A 143 -2.98 -0.59 -4.89
C PHE A 143 -3.11 -1.78 -5.85
N ALA A 144 -2.68 -1.64 -7.10
CA ALA A 144 -2.64 -2.76 -8.05
C ALA A 144 -1.77 -3.91 -7.54
N PHE A 145 -0.60 -3.62 -6.95
CA PHE A 145 0.26 -4.61 -6.30
C PHE A 145 -0.46 -5.36 -5.17
N GLY A 146 -0.99 -4.63 -4.18
CA GLY A 146 -1.62 -5.27 -3.02
C GLY A 146 -2.88 -6.04 -3.38
N LEU A 147 -3.78 -5.44 -4.16
CA LEU A 147 -5.02 -6.08 -4.62
C LEU A 147 -4.72 -7.29 -5.52
N GLY A 148 -3.78 -7.16 -6.45
CA GLY A 148 -3.37 -8.27 -7.33
C GLY A 148 -2.78 -9.44 -6.55
N TRP A 149 -1.92 -9.18 -5.57
CA TRP A 149 -1.42 -10.21 -4.67
C TRP A 149 -2.53 -10.87 -3.85
N GLY A 150 -3.48 -10.07 -3.33
CA GLY A 150 -4.63 -10.58 -2.59
C GLY A 150 -5.49 -11.54 -3.41
N ILE A 151 -5.64 -11.30 -4.72
CA ILE A 151 -6.34 -12.21 -5.64
C ILE A 151 -5.49 -13.46 -5.88
N ASN A 152 -4.21 -13.30 -6.22
CA ASN A 152 -3.29 -14.42 -6.50
C ASN A 152 -3.17 -15.43 -5.34
N THR A 153 -3.42 -14.99 -4.12
CA THR A 153 -3.35 -15.82 -2.90
C THR A 153 -4.71 -16.29 -2.39
N GLY A 154 -5.81 -15.95 -3.08
CA GLY A 154 -7.17 -16.28 -2.65
C GLY A 154 -7.65 -15.53 -1.39
N ILE A 155 -6.91 -14.52 -0.93
CA ILE A 155 -7.30 -13.67 0.21
C ILE A 155 -8.46 -12.74 -0.19
N LEU A 156 -8.48 -12.31 -1.45
CA LEU A 156 -9.51 -11.46 -2.05
C LEU A 156 -10.27 -12.24 -3.13
N ASP A 157 -11.59 -12.04 -3.16
CA ASP A 157 -12.47 -12.64 -4.18
C ASP A 157 -12.12 -12.12 -5.58
N ALA A 158 -11.76 -13.02 -6.49
CA ALA A 158 -11.33 -12.65 -7.83
C ALA A 158 -12.43 -11.93 -8.62
N ALA A 159 -13.69 -12.38 -8.52
CA ALA A 159 -14.81 -11.78 -9.26
C ALA A 159 -15.02 -10.30 -8.87
N ARG A 160 -14.86 -9.97 -7.59
CA ARG A 160 -14.97 -8.60 -7.07
C ARG A 160 -13.76 -7.73 -7.40
N TYR A 161 -12.54 -8.23 -7.24
CA TYR A 161 -11.34 -7.39 -7.25
C TYR A 161 -10.57 -7.41 -8.57
N ARG A 162 -10.71 -8.44 -9.41
CA ARG A 162 -10.02 -8.52 -10.70
C ARG A 162 -10.35 -7.33 -11.63
N PRO A 163 -11.63 -6.90 -11.78
CA PRO A 163 -11.94 -5.73 -12.59
C PRO A 163 -11.29 -4.43 -12.09
N VAL A 164 -11.06 -4.30 -10.77
CA VAL A 164 -10.39 -3.14 -10.17
C VAL A 164 -8.91 -3.13 -10.55
N VAL A 165 -8.24 -4.28 -10.43
CA VAL A 165 -6.82 -4.45 -10.76
C VAL A 165 -6.58 -4.29 -12.26
N ASP A 166 -7.40 -4.89 -13.12
CA ASP A 166 -7.25 -4.79 -14.58
C ASP A 166 -7.41 -3.34 -15.06
N LYS A 167 -8.37 -2.59 -14.49
CA LYS A 167 -8.55 -1.18 -14.80
C LYS A 167 -7.35 -0.35 -14.35
N ALA A 168 -6.82 -0.61 -13.16
CA ALA A 168 -5.62 0.04 -12.65
C ALA A 168 -4.41 -0.25 -13.56
N TRP A 169 -4.22 -1.51 -13.94
CA TRP A 169 -3.12 -1.91 -14.83
C TRP A 169 -3.25 -1.30 -16.22
N THR A 170 -4.45 -1.25 -16.79
CA THR A 170 -4.70 -0.59 -18.07
C THR A 170 -4.30 0.88 -18.00
N ALA A 171 -4.70 1.58 -16.94
CA ALA A 171 -4.34 2.98 -16.71
C ALA A 171 -2.82 3.18 -16.56
N LEU A 172 -2.16 2.33 -15.79
CA LEU A 172 -0.72 2.36 -15.58
C LEU A 172 0.05 2.09 -16.88
N SER A 173 -0.28 1.02 -17.60
CA SER A 173 0.44 0.56 -18.79
C SER A 173 0.20 1.42 -20.04
N THR A 174 -0.98 2.04 -20.16
CA THR A 174 -1.33 2.83 -21.37
C THR A 174 -1.18 4.33 -21.20
N LYS A 175 -1.16 4.83 -19.96
CA LYS A 175 -1.08 6.28 -19.68
C LYS A 175 0.10 6.68 -18.80
N ALA A 176 0.42 5.90 -17.76
CA ALA A 176 1.55 6.24 -16.88
C ALA A 176 2.90 5.87 -17.51
N LEU A 177 3.01 4.71 -18.14
CA LEU A 177 4.19 4.29 -18.89
C LEU A 177 4.29 5.06 -20.20
N GLN A 178 5.40 5.78 -20.39
CA GLN A 178 5.70 6.50 -21.62
C GLN A 178 6.47 5.61 -22.60
N ALA A 179 6.53 6.02 -23.87
CA ALA A 179 7.16 5.25 -24.95
C ALA A 179 8.65 4.98 -24.74
N ASP A 180 9.35 5.83 -23.98
CA ASP A 180 10.77 5.69 -23.62
C ASP A 180 10.99 4.82 -22.37
N GLY A 181 9.94 4.22 -21.81
CA GLY A 181 9.98 3.42 -20.58
C GLY A 181 9.85 4.23 -19.30
N LYS A 182 9.74 5.57 -19.38
CA LYS A 182 9.55 6.41 -18.19
C LYS A 182 8.18 6.18 -17.58
N VAL A 183 8.15 5.95 -16.27
CA VAL A 183 6.89 5.89 -15.49
C VAL A 183 6.56 7.30 -15.02
N GLY A 184 5.59 7.93 -15.69
CA GLY A 184 5.11 9.29 -15.46
C GLY A 184 3.98 9.41 -14.43
N TYR A 185 3.51 10.64 -14.21
CA TYR A 185 2.45 10.98 -13.22
C TYR A 185 2.75 10.48 -11.80
N VAL A 186 4.03 10.32 -11.47
CA VAL A 186 4.45 10.00 -10.10
C VAL A 186 4.50 11.30 -9.34
N GLN A 187 3.58 11.50 -8.39
CA GLN A 187 3.59 12.70 -7.55
C GLN A 187 4.98 12.82 -6.88
N PRO A 188 5.67 13.98 -6.95
CA PRO A 188 6.96 14.21 -6.30
C PRO A 188 6.91 13.96 -4.79
N VAL A 189 8.08 13.88 -4.15
CA VAL A 189 8.20 13.66 -2.70
C VAL A 189 7.38 14.71 -1.95
N GLY A 190 6.62 14.26 -0.95
CA GLY A 190 5.70 15.11 -0.20
C GLY A 190 5.02 14.33 0.91
N ASP A 191 4.21 15.04 1.70
CA ASP A 191 3.54 14.53 2.91
C ASP A 191 2.01 14.65 2.85
N ARG A 192 1.45 14.95 1.68
CA ARG A 192 0.02 15.24 1.47
C ARG A 192 -0.38 15.06 -0.01
N PRO A 193 -1.68 15.06 -0.32
CA PRO A 193 -2.16 15.09 -1.70
C PRO A 193 -1.58 16.26 -2.50
N ALA A 194 -1.21 15.98 -3.75
CA ALA A 194 -0.77 16.97 -4.71
C ALA A 194 -0.93 16.44 -6.14
N THR A 195 -0.87 17.33 -7.12
CA THR A 195 -0.90 16.98 -8.54
C THR A 195 0.43 16.38 -9.01
N ALA A 196 0.35 15.54 -10.04
CA ALA A 196 1.50 15.02 -10.77
C ALA A 196 1.37 15.35 -12.26
N LYS A 197 2.48 15.70 -12.89
CA LYS A 197 2.56 15.92 -14.34
C LYS A 197 2.97 14.62 -15.03
N ALA A 198 2.68 14.52 -16.32
CA ALA A 198 3.10 13.38 -17.14
C ALA A 198 4.61 13.11 -17.01
N THR A 199 5.42 14.16 -16.97
CA THR A 199 6.88 14.09 -16.89
C THR A 199 7.42 13.80 -15.49
N ASP A 200 6.59 13.83 -14.45
CA ASP A 200 7.05 13.61 -13.08
C ASP A 200 7.26 12.10 -12.85
N THR A 201 8.47 11.75 -12.41
CA THR A 201 8.88 10.38 -12.13
C THR A 201 9.71 10.34 -10.84
N ALA A 202 9.77 9.18 -10.20
CA ALA A 202 10.67 8.92 -9.08
C ALA A 202 10.94 7.43 -8.95
N ALA A 203 12.09 7.06 -8.36
CA ALA A 203 12.50 5.66 -8.20
C ALA A 203 11.44 4.82 -7.45
N TYR A 204 10.79 5.38 -6.42
CA TYR A 204 9.72 4.66 -5.71
C TYR A 204 8.49 4.41 -6.58
N GLY A 205 8.17 5.30 -7.52
CA GLY A 205 7.06 5.13 -8.45
C GLY A 205 7.35 4.04 -9.48
N VAL A 206 8.59 4.00 -9.99
CA VAL A 206 9.07 2.91 -10.86
C VAL A 206 9.02 1.57 -10.11
N GLY A 207 9.51 1.53 -8.86
CA GLY A 207 9.44 0.31 -8.04
C GLY A 207 8.00 -0.15 -7.79
N ALA A 208 7.08 0.77 -7.52
CA ALA A 208 5.65 0.47 -7.36
C ALA A 208 5.05 -0.13 -8.65
N PHE A 209 5.38 0.46 -9.81
CA PHE A 209 4.93 -0.03 -11.12
C PHE A 209 5.41 -1.46 -11.40
N LEU A 210 6.69 -1.76 -11.11
CA LEU A 210 7.24 -3.10 -11.28
C LEU A 210 6.58 -4.13 -10.34
N LEU A 211 6.32 -3.76 -9.09
CA LEU A 211 5.57 -4.61 -8.14
C LEU A 211 4.15 -4.90 -8.64
N ALA A 212 3.46 -3.91 -9.19
CA ALA A 212 2.13 -4.09 -9.79
C ALA A 212 2.19 -5.05 -10.98
N GLY A 213 3.11 -4.80 -11.92
CA GLY A 213 3.29 -5.64 -13.12
C GLY A 213 3.57 -7.10 -12.78
N GLN A 214 4.39 -7.36 -11.76
CA GLN A 214 4.66 -8.72 -11.29
C GLN A 214 3.39 -9.47 -10.87
N GLN A 215 2.47 -8.82 -10.15
CA GLN A 215 1.23 -9.48 -9.71
C GLN A 215 0.22 -9.64 -10.84
N VAL A 216 0.15 -8.66 -11.74
CA VAL A 216 -0.72 -8.72 -12.92
C VAL A 216 -0.26 -9.81 -13.89
N ALA A 217 1.04 -9.95 -14.13
CA ALA A 217 1.59 -11.02 -14.96
C ALA A 217 1.15 -12.40 -14.46
N LYS A 218 1.23 -12.64 -13.13
CA LYS A 218 0.75 -13.88 -12.51
C LYS A 218 -0.76 -14.11 -12.72
N LEU A 219 -1.57 -13.05 -12.62
CA LEU A 219 -3.02 -13.11 -12.87
C LEU A 219 -3.39 -13.44 -14.33
N GLN A 220 -2.46 -13.22 -15.25
CA GLN A 220 -2.60 -13.54 -16.68
C GLN A 220 -2.02 -14.91 -17.04
N GLY A 221 -1.50 -15.67 -16.08
CA GLY A 221 -0.87 -16.97 -16.31
C GLY A 221 0.59 -16.87 -16.77
N CYS A 222 1.18 -15.68 -16.82
CA CYS A 222 2.61 -15.51 -17.04
C CYS A 222 3.35 -15.80 -15.74
N SER A 223 3.88 -17.02 -15.60
CA SER A 223 4.81 -17.37 -14.54
C SER A 223 6.25 -17.14 -15.03
N ALA A 224 7.06 -16.46 -14.21
CA ALA A 224 8.51 -16.54 -14.37
C ALA A 224 8.91 -17.86 -13.74
N GLU A 225 9.24 -18.84 -14.58
CA GLU A 225 9.94 -20.06 -14.19
C GLU A 225 11.31 -19.72 -13.57
#